data_AF-A0A942KIW6-F1
#
_entry.id   AF-A0A942KIW6-F1
#
_cell.length_a   1.000
_cell.length_b   1.000
_cell.length_c   1.000
_cell.angle_alpha   90.00
_cell.angle_beta   90.00
_cell.angle_gamma   90.00
#
_symmetry.space_group_name_H-M   'P 1'
#
loop_
_entity.id
_entity.type
_entity.pdbx_description
1 polymer ?
#
loop_
_entity_poly.entity_id
_entity_poly.type
_entity_poly.pdbx_seq_one_letter_code
_entity_poly.pdbx_strand_id
1 'polypeptide(L)' 'ENNLVRSMSKKGCTGDNAACEGVFGRIKNECFYHKDFRNMDTADFINYLNDYLNWYNEDRIKQKFGCSINENRRKLGY' A
#
# COMPACT_ATOMS: atom_id res chain seq x y z
N GLU A 1 20.32 -7.43 11.01
CA GLU A 1 18.91 -7.73 11.34
C GLU A 1 18.35 -6.59 12.20
N ASN A 2 17.12 -6.14 11.96
CA ASN A 2 16.57 -4.89 12.55
C ASN A 2 15.93 -5.05 13.95
N ASN A 3 16.23 -6.12 14.71
CA ASN A 3 15.65 -6.40 16.05
C ASN A 3 14.11 -6.34 16.13
N LEU A 4 13.41 -6.68 15.04
CA LEU A 4 11.95 -6.69 15.00
C LEU A 4 11.40 -8.01 15.54
N VAL A 5 10.50 -7.94 16.52
CA VAL A 5 9.75 -9.11 16.99
C VAL A 5 8.72 -9.48 15.94
N ARG A 6 8.83 -10.69 15.39
CA ARG A 6 7.81 -11.25 14.50
C ARG A 6 6.51 -11.42 15.27
N SER A 7 5.43 -10.84 14.76
CA SER A 7 4.07 -11.05 15.26
C SER A 7 3.22 -11.68 14.15
N MET A 8 2.54 -12.78 14.47
CA MET A 8 1.55 -13.40 13.60
C MET A 8 0.16 -13.06 14.15
N SER A 9 -0.81 -12.76 13.28
CA SER A 9 -2.20 -12.56 13.70
C SER A 9 -2.71 -13.77 14.46
N LYS A 10 -3.52 -13.53 15.51
CA LYS A 10 -4.15 -14.62 16.25
C LYS A 10 -5.10 -15.38 15.31
N LYS A 11 -5.15 -16.70 15.43
CA LYS A 11 -6.08 -17.53 14.66
C LYS A 11 -7.52 -17.04 14.90
N GLY A 12 -8.24 -16.74 13.82
CA GLY A 12 -9.61 -16.22 13.89
C GLY A 12 -9.74 -14.73 14.21
N CYS A 13 -8.64 -13.97 14.32
CA CYS A 13 -8.65 -12.53 14.56
C CYS A 13 -8.21 -11.78 13.28
N THR A 14 -9.13 -11.66 12.32
CA THR A 14 -8.84 -11.01 11.03
C THR A 14 -8.66 -9.50 11.15
N GLY A 15 -9.19 -8.88 12.20
CA GLY A 15 -9.05 -7.44 12.47
C GLY A 15 -7.60 -6.96 12.56
N ASP A 16 -6.70 -7.81 13.05
CA ASP A 16 -5.26 -7.49 13.17
C ASP A 16 -4.61 -7.26 11.78
N ASN A 17 -5.18 -7.85 10.73
CA ASN A 17 -4.69 -7.75 9.35
C ASN A 17 -5.54 -6.82 8.47
N ALA A 18 -6.66 -6.30 9.00
CA ALA A 18 -7.61 -5.50 8.22
C ALA A 18 -6.99 -4.27 7.54
N ALA A 19 -5.99 -3.65 8.18
CA ALA A 19 -5.26 -2.53 7.58
C ALA A 19 -4.51 -2.95 6.30
N CYS A 20 -3.80 -4.09 6.35
CA CYS A 20 -3.11 -4.66 5.19
C CYS A 20 -4.10 -5.11 4.11
N GLU A 21 -5.19 -5.78 4.51
CA GLU A 21 -6.26 -6.18 3.59
C GLU A 21 -6.86 -4.99 2.84
N GLY A 22 -7.09 -3.88 3.54
CA GLY A 22 -7.55 -2.63 2.94
C GLY A 22 -6.54 -2.02 1.95
N VAL A 23 -5.24 -2.22 2.13
CA VAL A 23 -4.22 -1.79 1.16
C VAL A 23 -4.28 -2.68 -0.08
N PHE A 24 -4.29 -4.00 0.09
CA PHE A 24 -4.35 -4.94 -1.04
C PHE A 24 -5.64 -4.79 -1.85
N GLY A 25 -6.78 -4.54 -1.19
CA GLY A 25 -8.05 -4.26 -1.87
C GLY A 25 -7.95 -3.03 -2.77
N ARG A 26 -7.28 -1.96 -2.31
CA ARG A 26 -7.06 -0.76 -3.12
C ARG A 26 -6.13 -1.01 -4.29
N ILE A 27 -5.01 -1.71 -4.09
CA ILE A 27 -4.11 -2.06 -5.20
C ILE A 27 -4.89 -2.82 -6.28
N LYS A 28 -5.67 -3.83 -5.90
CA LYS A 28 -6.44 -4.61 -6.88
C LYS A 28 -7.47 -3.75 -7.62
N ASN A 29 -8.20 -2.88 -6.92
CA ASN A 29 -9.26 -2.07 -7.52
C ASN A 29 -8.75 -0.86 -8.29
N GLU A 30 -7.78 -0.13 -7.75
CA GLU A 30 -7.28 1.13 -8.32
C GLU A 30 -6.16 0.87 -9.34
N CYS A 31 -5.33 -0.17 -9.15
CA CYS A 31 -4.15 -0.43 -9.98
C CYS A 31 -4.37 -1.55 -11.01
N PHE A 32 -5.13 -2.61 -10.68
CA PHE A 32 -5.24 -3.80 -11.54
C PHE A 32 -6.59 -3.95 -12.25
N TYR A 33 -7.66 -3.39 -11.69
CA TYR A 33 -9.00 -3.54 -12.26
C TYR A 33 -9.04 -2.94 -13.67
N HIS A 34 -9.59 -3.69 -14.63
CA HIS A 34 -9.62 -3.35 -16.06
C HIS A 34 -8.25 -3.10 -16.73
N LYS A 35 -7.16 -3.59 -16.15
CA LYS A 35 -5.84 -3.59 -16.80
C LYS A 35 -5.49 -4.98 -17.31
N ASP A 36 -4.84 -5.02 -18.47
CA ASP A 36 -4.32 -6.24 -19.06
C ASP A 36 -2.79 -6.25 -18.96
N PHE A 37 -2.25 -7.27 -18.30
CA PHE A 37 -0.82 -7.43 -18.05
C PHE A 37 -0.20 -8.56 -18.87
N ARG A 38 -0.96 -9.22 -19.77
CA ARG A 38 -0.49 -10.40 -20.51
C ARG A 38 0.78 -10.17 -21.33
N ASN A 39 1.00 -8.94 -21.79
CA ASN A 39 2.16 -8.55 -22.60
C ASN A 39 3.17 -7.68 -21.83
N MET A 40 2.99 -7.51 -20.53
CA MET A 40 3.91 -6.75 -19.68
C MET A 40 4.92 -7.72 -19.09
N ASP A 41 6.20 -7.41 -19.22
CA ASP A 41 7.22 -8.21 -18.55
C ASP A 41 7.26 -7.91 -17.04
N THR A 42 7.99 -8.74 -16.30
CA THR A 42 8.07 -8.62 -14.85
C THR A 42 8.70 -7.29 -14.40
N ALA A 43 9.69 -6.78 -15.13
CA ALA A 43 10.39 -5.55 -14.76
C ALA A 43 9.46 -4.33 -14.94
N ASP A 44 8.74 -4.30 -16.06
CA ASP A 44 7.73 -3.28 -16.35
C ASP A 44 6.59 -3.32 -15.33
N PHE A 45 6.14 -4.52 -14.95
CA PHE A 45 5.12 -4.67 -13.91
C PHE A 45 5.59 -4.15 -12.55
N ILE A 46 6.83 -4.44 -12.17
CA ILE A 46 7.43 -3.91 -10.92
C ILE A 46 7.47 -2.39 -10.95
N ASN A 47 7.90 -1.78 -12.06
CA ASN A 47 7.94 -0.32 -12.21
C ASN A 47 6.53 0.28 -12.12
N TYR A 48 5.57 -0.30 -12.85
CA TYR A 48 4.17 0.13 -12.80
C TYR A 48 3.59 0.08 -11.38
N LEU A 49 3.84 -1.01 -10.65
CA LEU A 49 3.39 -1.13 -9.27
C LEU A 49 4.10 -0.15 -8.34
N ASN A 50 5.41 0.07 -8.53
CA ASN A 50 6.19 1.05 -7.76
C ASN A 50 5.66 2.46 -7.97
N ASP A 51 5.33 2.86 -9.19
CA ASP A 51 4.76 4.17 -9.50
C ASP A 51 3.42 4.37 -8.78
N TYR A 52 2.55 3.36 -8.82
CA TYR A 52 1.30 3.39 -8.06
C TYR A 52 1.54 3.53 -6.56
N LEU A 53 2.49 2.78 -5.98
CA LEU A 53 2.80 2.83 -4.55
C LEU A 53 3.41 4.18 -4.14
N ASN A 54 4.25 4.76 -4.99
CA ASN A 54 4.81 6.10 -4.78
C ASN A 54 3.70 7.14 -4.75
N TRP A 55 2.84 7.15 -5.78
CA TRP A 55 1.67 8.04 -5.81
C TRP A 55 0.75 7.84 -4.60
N TYR A 56 0.47 6.60 -4.22
CA TYR A 56 -0.39 6.28 -3.08
C TYR A 56 0.14 6.85 -1.75
N ASN A 57 1.46 6.91 -1.58
CA ASN A 57 2.11 7.38 -0.35
C ASN A 57 2.39 8.89 -0.36
N GLU A 58 2.83 9.44 -1.49
CA GLU A 58 3.30 10.82 -1.60
C GLU A 58 2.21 11.81 -2.03
N ASP A 59 1.27 11.39 -2.88
CA ASP A 59 0.35 12.32 -3.55
C ASP A 59 -1.12 12.09 -3.19
N ARG A 60 -1.52 10.84 -2.94
CA ARG A 60 -2.92 10.50 -2.67
C ARG A 60 -3.41 11.12 -1.36
N ILE A 61 -4.31 12.10 -1.48
CA ILE A 61 -4.93 12.74 -0.32
C ILE A 61 -5.79 11.73 0.46
N LYS A 62 -5.47 11.53 1.73
CA LYS A 62 -6.37 10.85 2.67
C LYS A 62 -7.26 11.87 3.34
N GLN A 63 -8.58 11.73 3.18
CA GLN A 63 -9.59 12.59 3.81
C GLN A 63 -9.35 12.77 5.33
N LYS A 64 -8.92 11.70 6.02
CA LYS A 64 -8.59 11.75 7.46
C LYS A 64 -7.51 12.79 7.81
N PHE A 65 -6.56 13.04 6.92
CA PHE A 65 -5.42 13.91 7.17
C PHE A 65 -5.47 15.22 6.35
N GLY A 66 -6.34 15.30 5.35
CA GLY A 66 -6.36 16.40 4.38
C GLY A 66 -5.12 16.49 3.49
N CYS A 67 -4.19 15.52 3.60
CA CYS A 67 -2.92 15.45 2.87
C CYS A 67 -2.53 13.99 2.60
N SER A 68 -1.36 13.78 1.97
CA SER A 68 -0.84 12.43 1.71
C SER A 68 -0.33 11.75 2.98
N ILE A 69 -0.09 10.45 2.89
CA ILE A 69 0.39 9.65 4.03
C ILE A 69 1.78 10.15 4.45
N ASN A 70 2.70 10.32 3.50
CA ASN A 70 4.06 10.72 3.82
C ASN A 70 4.15 12.19 4.24
N GLU A 71 3.33 13.08 3.71
CA GLU A 71 3.23 14.44 4.23
C GLU A 71 2.76 14.43 5.70
N ASN A 72 1.71 13.66 6.02
CA ASN A 72 1.25 13.53 7.40
C ASN A 72 2.34 12.92 8.31
N ARG A 73 3.11 11.95 7.84
CA ARG A 73 4.23 11.36 8.60
C ARG A 73 5.33 12.39 8.88
N ARG A 74 5.70 13.20 7.88
CA ARG A 74 6.67 14.30 8.04
C ARG A 74 6.18 15.32 9.09
N LYS A 75 4.89 15.67 9.07
CA LYS A 75 4.29 16.57 10.09
C LYS A 75 4.35 16.01 11.51
N LEU A 76 4.37 14.69 11.66
CA LEU A 76 4.52 13.98 12.94
C LEU A 76 5.99 13.75 13.34
N GLY A 77 6.95 14.17 12.52
CA GLY A 77 8.39 14.03 12.80
C GLY A 77 8.98 12.65 12.49
N TYR A 78 8.32 11.86 11.63
CA TYR A 78 8.86 10.60 11.09
C TYR A 78 9.65 10.81 9.80
#